data_AF-A0A382RYY1-F1
#
_entry.id   AF-A0A382RYY1-F1
#
_cell.length_a   1.000
_cell.length_b   1.000
_cell.length_c   1.000
_cell.angle_alpha   90.00
_cell.angle_beta   90.00
_cell.angle_gamma   90.00
#
_symmetry.space_group_name_H-M   'P 1'
#
loop_
_entity.id
_entity.type
_entity.pdbx_description
1 polymer ?
#
loop_
_entity_poly.entity_id
_entity_poly.type
_entity_poly.pdbx_seq_one_letter_code
_entity_poly.pdbx_strand_id
1 'polypeptide(L)'
;MKNILSIDLESWVHFYGDALGIKRSRFSSSERKSIDNHYIPDVTNQILNLLDEYNQKATFFIIGELYDWYPSTIEDIESRGHEIGYHTQTHRLLRNKEILEEELKKSNAFLRRFNPAGFRAPEIFITRDSFACLKKYGFKYSSSSYSGHGITNIDGIDEIPVSAFCFKENDVSDQNLPK
;
A
#
# COMPACT_ATOMS: atom_id res chain seq x y z
N MET A 1 14.62 11.80 4.73
CA MET A 1 15.22 10.46 4.60
C MET A 1 14.77 9.89 3.27
N LYS A 2 15.42 8.84 2.75
CA LYS A 2 14.79 8.00 1.72
C LYS A 2 14.19 6.82 2.47
N ASN A 3 12.90 6.53 2.31
CA ASN A 3 12.31 5.33 2.88
C ASN A 3 12.87 4.13 2.09
N ILE A 4 13.80 3.39 2.68
CA ILE A 4 14.46 2.23 2.03
C ILE A 4 13.65 0.94 2.23
N LEU A 5 12.78 0.93 3.25
CA LEU A 5 11.86 -0.17 3.55
C LEU A 5 10.42 0.25 3.21
N SER A 6 9.70 -0.64 2.52
CA SER A 6 8.26 -0.53 2.34
C SER A 6 7.55 -1.78 2.86
N ILE A 7 6.37 -1.60 3.46
CA ILE A 7 5.57 -2.64 4.09
C ILE A 7 4.17 -2.62 3.49
N ASP A 8 3.69 -3.78 3.06
CA ASP A 8 2.28 -3.94 2.72
C ASP A 8 1.57 -4.29 4.03
N LEU A 9 0.80 -3.34 4.55
CA LEU A 9 0.06 -3.52 5.79
C LEU A 9 -1.30 -4.12 5.47
N GLU A 10 -1.37 -5.44 5.65
CA GLU A 10 -2.51 -6.25 5.31
C GLU A 10 -2.76 -7.31 6.38
N SER A 11 -4.03 -7.49 6.74
CA SER A 11 -4.41 -8.60 7.62
C SER A 11 -4.50 -9.90 6.82
N TRP A 12 -4.12 -11.01 7.44
CA TRP A 12 -4.28 -12.37 6.90
C TRP A 12 -5.71 -12.67 6.43
N VAL A 13 -6.71 -11.97 6.99
CA VAL A 13 -8.11 -12.03 6.57
C VAL A 13 -8.35 -11.48 5.15
N HIS A 14 -7.39 -10.83 4.52
CA HIS A 14 -7.56 -10.36 3.14
C HIS A 14 -7.11 -11.41 2.11
N PHE A 15 -6.53 -12.54 2.55
CA PHE A 15 -6.01 -13.64 1.71
C PHE A 15 -6.95 -14.86 1.58
N TYR A 16 -8.23 -14.72 1.89
CA TYR A 16 -9.17 -15.85 1.92
C TYR A 16 -9.27 -16.65 0.61
N GLY A 17 -9.23 -15.96 -0.54
CA GLY A 17 -9.43 -16.60 -1.84
C GLY A 17 -8.28 -17.51 -2.23
N ASP A 18 -7.06 -17.01 -2.05
CA ASP A 18 -5.87 -17.60 -2.65
C ASP A 18 -5.15 -18.56 -1.68
N ALA A 19 -5.16 -18.27 -0.37
CA ALA A 19 -4.53 -19.13 0.63
C ALA A 19 -5.47 -20.19 1.23
N LEU A 20 -6.77 -19.90 1.33
CA LEU A 20 -7.73 -20.72 2.09
C LEU A 20 -8.90 -21.27 1.26
N GLY A 21 -9.02 -20.89 -0.02
CA GLY A 21 -10.12 -21.31 -0.90
C GLY A 21 -11.50 -20.78 -0.45
N ILE A 22 -11.53 -19.76 0.40
CA ILE A 22 -12.74 -19.15 0.93
C ILE A 22 -13.12 -17.97 0.02
N LYS A 23 -14.36 -17.98 -0.49
CA LYS A 23 -14.90 -16.84 -1.23
C LYS A 23 -14.84 -15.59 -0.35
N ARG A 24 -14.23 -14.50 -0.84
CA ARG A 24 -14.13 -13.23 -0.11
C ARG A 24 -15.48 -12.67 0.32
N SER A 25 -16.55 -12.95 -0.43
CA SER A 25 -17.93 -12.58 -0.10
C SER A 25 -18.53 -13.38 1.06
N ARG A 26 -17.82 -14.37 1.62
CA ARG A 26 -18.30 -15.20 2.73
C ARG A 26 -18.47 -14.39 4.01
N PHE A 27 -17.60 -13.41 4.23
CA PHE A 27 -17.58 -12.60 5.44
C PHE A 27 -17.88 -11.14 5.11
N SER A 28 -18.65 -10.50 5.98
CA SER A 28 -18.77 -9.04 6.05
C SER A 28 -17.49 -8.40 6.58
N SER A 29 -17.36 -7.08 6.41
CA SER A 29 -16.22 -6.32 6.97
C SER A 29 -16.11 -6.46 8.49
N SER A 30 -17.23 -6.42 9.20
CA SER A 30 -17.27 -6.58 10.66
C SER A 30 -16.84 -7.98 11.12
N GLU A 31 -17.23 -9.03 10.38
CA GLU A 31 -16.78 -10.39 10.68
C GLU A 31 -15.28 -10.53 10.44
N ARG A 32 -14.75 -9.96 9.35
CA ARG A 32 -13.31 -9.93 9.11
C ARG A 32 -12.55 -9.21 10.22
N LYS A 33 -13.01 -8.05 10.67
CA LYS A 33 -12.43 -7.33 11.81
C LYS A 33 -12.43 -8.20 13.08
N SER A 34 -13.53 -8.90 13.34
CA SER A 34 -13.63 -9.79 14.49
C SER A 34 -12.66 -10.98 14.39
N ILE A 35 -12.42 -11.48 13.18
CA ILE A 35 -11.49 -12.59 12.92
C ILE A 35 -10.02 -12.10 13.00
N ASP A 36 -9.72 -10.89 12.52
CA ASP A 36 -8.41 -10.26 12.68
C ASP A 36 -8.03 -10.15 14.17
N ASN A 37 -9.02 -9.88 15.03
CA ASN A 37 -8.89 -9.93 16.47
C ASN A 37 -7.72 -9.06 17.00
N HIS A 38 -7.63 -7.81 16.52
CA HIS A 38 -6.61 -6.84 16.91
C HIS A 38 -5.16 -7.20 16.55
N TYR A 39 -4.95 -8.20 15.70
CA TYR A 39 -3.63 -8.57 15.24
C TYR A 39 -2.92 -7.40 14.54
N ILE A 40 -3.63 -6.64 13.68
CA ILE A 40 -3.04 -5.50 12.97
C ILE A 40 -2.51 -4.43 13.92
N PRO A 41 -3.29 -3.89 14.88
CA PRO A 41 -2.76 -2.98 15.90
C PRO A 41 -1.53 -3.51 16.62
N ASP A 42 -1.57 -4.77 17.08
CA ASP A 42 -0.51 -5.34 17.92
C ASP A 42 0.82 -5.50 17.16
N VAL A 43 0.78 -6.01 15.92
CA VAL A 43 2.00 -6.15 15.10
C VAL A 43 2.51 -4.81 14.60
N THR A 44 1.61 -3.89 14.24
CA THR A 44 2.00 -2.57 13.75
C THR A 44 2.75 -1.81 14.84
N ASN A 45 2.26 -1.83 16.08
CA ASN A 45 2.95 -1.17 17.19
C ASN A 45 4.35 -1.77 17.43
N GLN A 46 4.52 -3.09 17.33
CA GLN A 46 5.84 -3.72 17.45
C GLN A 46 6.79 -3.28 16.34
N ILE A 47 6.32 -3.23 15.09
CA ILE A 47 7.10 -2.76 13.94
C ILE A 47 7.49 -1.29 14.11
N LEU A 48 6.54 -0.42 14.51
CA LEU A 48 6.82 1.00 14.73
C LEU A 48 7.86 1.21 15.83
N ASN A 49 7.76 0.48 16.95
CA ASN A 49 8.75 0.57 18.04
C ASN A 49 10.13 0.12 17.58
N LEU A 50 10.23 -0.92 16.75
CA LEU A 50 11.49 -1.36 16.17
C LEU A 50 12.05 -0.30 15.21
N LEU A 51 11.23 0.30 14.36
CA LEU A 51 11.68 1.37 13.46
C LEU A 51 12.17 2.59 14.25
N ASP A 52 11.50 2.95 15.34
CA ASP A 52 11.92 4.03 16.23
C ASP A 52 13.24 3.72 16.95
N GLU A 53 13.44 2.49 17.43
CA GLU A 53 14.70 2.04 18.06
C GLU A 53 15.91 2.26 17.15
N TYR A 54 15.75 1.99 15.85
CA TYR A 54 16.80 2.15 14.84
C TYR A 54 16.77 3.52 14.14
N ASN A 55 15.93 4.44 14.60
CA ASN A 55 15.72 5.77 14.01
C ASN A 55 15.50 5.71 12.49
N GLN A 56 14.68 4.75 12.04
CA GLN A 56 14.34 4.53 10.63
C GLN A 56 12.90 4.92 10.34
N LYS A 57 12.65 5.28 9.08
CA LYS A 57 11.32 5.50 8.53
C LYS A 57 11.09 4.56 7.34
N ALA A 58 9.81 4.33 7.06
CA ALA A 58 9.34 3.33 6.10
C ALA A 58 8.07 3.83 5.42
N THR A 59 7.76 3.25 4.29
CA THR A 59 6.49 3.48 3.58
C THR A 59 5.54 2.32 3.88
N PHE A 60 4.34 2.61 4.38
CA PHE A 60 3.30 1.60 4.61
C PHE A 60 2.25 1.72 3.51
N PHE A 61 2.09 0.69 2.68
CA PHE A 61 0.98 0.57 1.74
C PHE A 61 -0.19 -0.12 2.45
N ILE A 62 -1.26 0.63 2.69
CA ILE A 62 -2.30 0.22 3.64
C ILE A 62 -3.59 -0.10 2.91
N ILE A 63 -4.19 -1.24 3.27
CA ILE A 63 -5.54 -1.59 2.85
C ILE A 63 -6.53 -0.63 3.52
N GLY A 64 -7.38 0.05 2.74
CA GLY A 64 -8.31 1.05 3.25
C GLY A 64 -9.28 0.51 4.32
N GLU A 65 -9.69 -0.76 4.23
CA GLU A 65 -10.54 -1.41 5.24
C GLU A 65 -9.86 -1.49 6.63
N LEU A 66 -8.52 -1.52 6.71
CA LEU A 66 -7.83 -1.46 8.00
C LEU A 66 -7.98 -0.08 8.68
N TYR A 67 -8.12 1.00 7.91
CA TYR A 67 -8.42 2.32 8.47
C TYR A 67 -9.85 2.38 9.01
N ASP A 68 -10.80 1.73 8.34
CA ASP A 68 -12.18 1.62 8.85
C ASP A 68 -12.23 0.83 10.17
N TRP A 69 -11.33 -0.15 10.33
CA TRP A 69 -11.28 -0.98 11.53
C TRP A 69 -10.51 -0.34 12.67
N TYR A 70 -9.33 0.21 12.38
CA TYR A 70 -8.32 0.64 13.36
C TYR A 70 -7.73 2.00 12.98
N PRO A 71 -8.53 3.07 12.92
CA PRO A 71 -8.07 4.37 12.42
C PRO A 71 -6.89 4.93 13.23
N SER A 72 -6.90 4.74 14.55
CA SER A 72 -5.83 5.18 15.45
C SER A 72 -4.49 4.53 15.15
N THR A 73 -4.48 3.26 14.71
CA THR A 73 -3.26 2.56 14.33
C THR A 73 -2.63 3.21 13.11
N ILE A 74 -3.44 3.57 12.11
CA ILE A 74 -2.96 4.19 10.87
C ILE A 74 -2.50 5.63 11.12
N GLU A 75 -3.22 6.36 11.96
CA GLU A 75 -2.84 7.71 12.39
C GLU A 75 -1.54 7.72 13.20
N ASP A 76 -1.27 6.68 14.01
CA ASP A 76 0.01 6.53 14.71
C ASP A 76 1.18 6.37 13.72
N ILE A 77 1.02 5.55 12.67
CA ILE A 77 2.01 5.41 11.58
C ILE A 77 2.37 6.78 10.99
N GLU A 78 1.37 7.58 10.60
CA GLU A 78 1.58 8.93 10.07
C GLU A 78 2.24 9.85 11.11
N SER A 79 1.78 9.83 12.36
CA SER A 79 2.28 10.71 13.43
C SER A 79 3.75 10.47 13.77
N ARG A 80 4.23 9.24 13.59
CA ARG A 80 5.65 8.87 13.74
C ARG A 80 6.48 9.19 12.50
N GLY A 81 5.90 9.81 11.47
CA GLY A 81 6.60 10.31 10.29
C GLY A 81 6.89 9.26 9.22
N HIS A 82 6.14 8.15 9.22
CA HIS A 82 6.19 7.16 8.14
C HIS A 82 5.30 7.62 6.97
N GLU A 83 5.64 7.20 5.76
CA GLU A 83 4.82 7.50 4.60
C GLU A 83 3.60 6.57 4.53
N ILE A 84 2.43 7.15 4.23
CA ILE A 84 1.19 6.42 3.97
C ILE A 84 0.99 6.27 2.46
N GLY A 85 1.07 5.02 1.98
CA GLY A 85 0.68 4.59 0.65
C GLY A 85 -0.67 3.86 0.65
N TYR A 86 -1.32 3.82 -0.50
CA TYR A 86 -2.60 3.12 -0.66
C TYR A 86 -2.42 1.72 -1.26
N HIS A 87 -3.14 0.74 -0.71
CA HIS A 87 -3.08 -0.67 -1.12
C HIS A 87 -4.46 -1.27 -1.41
N THR A 88 -5.33 -0.51 -2.09
CA THR A 88 -6.75 -0.85 -2.36
C THR A 88 -7.63 -0.91 -1.10
N GLN A 89 -8.96 -1.01 -1.24
CA GLN A 89 -9.86 -1.09 -0.10
C GLN A 89 -9.90 -2.48 0.51
N THR A 90 -9.89 -3.53 -0.33
CA THR A 90 -10.20 -4.91 0.07
C THR A 90 -9.21 -5.93 -0.49
N HIS A 91 -8.02 -5.49 -0.89
CA HIS A 91 -6.94 -6.30 -1.45
C HIS A 91 -7.33 -7.03 -2.75
N ARG A 92 -8.22 -6.47 -3.57
CA ARG A 92 -8.69 -7.12 -4.81
C ARG A 92 -7.64 -7.08 -5.91
N LEU A 93 -7.44 -8.21 -6.58
CA LEU A 93 -6.59 -8.29 -7.76
C LEU A 93 -7.12 -7.40 -8.89
N LEU A 94 -6.28 -6.50 -9.38
CA LEU A 94 -6.64 -5.44 -10.31
C LEU A 94 -6.55 -5.88 -11.79
N ARG A 95 -7.48 -6.75 -12.19
CA ARG A 95 -7.53 -7.29 -13.56
C ARG A 95 -7.90 -6.27 -14.64
N ASN A 96 -8.38 -5.09 -14.26
CA ASN A 96 -8.69 -3.95 -15.13
C ASN A 96 -8.82 -2.67 -14.29
N LYS A 97 -8.89 -1.52 -14.95
CA LYS A 97 -9.07 -0.21 -14.28
C LYS A 97 -10.41 -0.06 -13.57
N GLU A 98 -11.48 -0.75 -13.99
CA GLU A 98 -12.81 -0.61 -13.38
C GLU A 98 -12.79 -1.13 -11.94
N ILE A 99 -12.10 -2.25 -11.69
CA ILE A 99 -11.90 -2.78 -10.33
C ILE A 99 -11.15 -1.76 -9.47
N LEU A 100 -10.09 -1.14 -9.99
CA LEU A 100 -9.36 -0.10 -9.26
C LEU A 100 -10.25 1.11 -8.95
N GLU A 101 -11.06 1.56 -9.90
CA GLU A 101 -12.00 2.66 -9.66
C GLU A 101 -13.02 2.34 -8.57
N GLU A 102 -13.53 1.10 -8.51
CA GLU A 102 -14.43 0.66 -7.44
C GLU A 102 -13.75 0.70 -6.08
N GLU A 103 -12.52 0.20 -5.97
CA GLU A 103 -11.76 0.18 -4.73
C GLU A 103 -11.45 1.61 -4.24
N LEU A 104 -11.01 2.49 -5.15
CA LEU A 104 -10.75 3.91 -4.85
C LEU A 104 -12.02 4.63 -4.37
N LYS A 105 -13.17 4.38 -5.00
CA LYS A 105 -14.46 4.98 -4.57
C LYS A 105 -14.86 4.53 -3.17
N LYS A 106 -14.63 3.27 -2.81
CA LYS A 106 -14.91 2.76 -1.46
C LYS A 106 -13.95 3.36 -0.42
N SER A 107 -12.69 3.63 -0.78
CA SER A 107 -11.68 4.21 0.11
C SER A 107 -11.74 5.74 0.26
N ASN A 108 -12.88 6.38 -0.04
CA ASN A 108 -12.98 7.86 -0.04
C ASN A 108 -12.53 8.50 1.29
N ALA A 109 -12.90 7.92 2.45
CA ALA A 109 -12.47 8.42 3.76
C ALA A 109 -10.95 8.36 3.93
N PHE A 110 -10.33 7.22 3.61
CA PHE A 110 -8.88 7.04 3.65
C PHE A 110 -8.15 8.02 2.72
N LEU A 111 -8.57 8.08 1.45
CA LEU A 111 -7.93 8.95 0.45
C LEU A 111 -8.04 10.43 0.81
N ARG A 112 -9.17 10.85 1.40
CA ARG A 112 -9.34 12.23 1.89
C ARG A 112 -8.48 12.54 3.12
N ARG A 113 -8.32 11.58 4.03
CA ARG A 113 -7.55 11.77 5.27
C ARG A 113 -6.05 11.86 5.02
N PHE A 114 -5.52 11.02 4.12
CA PHE A 114 -4.08 10.85 3.94
C PHE A 114 -3.55 11.41 2.63
N ASN A 115 -4.39 11.58 1.60
CA ASN A 115 -3.98 12.03 0.25
C ASN A 115 -2.66 11.38 -0.23
N PRO A 116 -2.60 10.04 -0.27
CA PRO A 116 -1.36 9.30 -0.47
C PRO A 116 -0.73 9.59 -1.83
N ALA A 117 0.58 9.83 -1.85
CA ALA A 117 1.34 9.97 -3.11
C ALA A 117 1.60 8.60 -3.77
N GLY A 118 1.76 7.56 -2.96
CA GLY A 118 2.12 6.20 -3.38
C GLY A 118 0.95 5.25 -3.49
N PHE A 119 1.03 4.37 -4.50
CA PHE A 119 0.11 3.25 -4.68
C PHE A 119 0.86 1.93 -4.87
N ARG A 120 0.39 0.85 -4.24
CA ARG A 120 0.85 -0.51 -4.55
C ARG A 120 -0.35 -1.40 -4.82
N ALA A 121 -0.31 -2.14 -5.92
CA ALA A 121 -1.35 -3.08 -6.25
C ALA A 121 -1.21 -4.38 -5.44
N PRO A 122 -2.34 -4.97 -4.98
CA PRO A 122 -2.38 -6.34 -4.48
C PRO A 122 -1.67 -7.31 -5.41
N GLU A 123 -0.93 -8.26 -4.82
CA GLU A 123 -0.16 -9.28 -5.55
C GLU A 123 0.87 -8.71 -6.55
N ILE A 124 1.25 -7.43 -6.42
CA ILE A 124 2.18 -6.73 -7.33
C ILE A 124 1.73 -6.87 -8.79
N PHE A 125 0.41 -6.83 -9.00
CA PHE A 125 -0.19 -6.95 -10.32
C PHE A 125 -1.12 -5.78 -10.62
N ILE A 126 -0.74 -5.00 -11.62
CA ILE A 126 -1.53 -3.89 -12.13
C ILE A 126 -1.58 -3.93 -13.66
N THR A 127 -2.73 -3.56 -14.20
CA THR A 127 -2.92 -3.43 -15.65
C THR A 127 -2.53 -2.03 -16.13
N ARG A 128 -1.98 -1.91 -17.35
CA ARG A 128 -1.46 -0.63 -17.86
C ARG A 128 -2.51 0.48 -17.91
N ASP A 129 -3.76 0.15 -18.22
CA ASP A 129 -4.88 1.08 -18.27
C ASP A 129 -5.27 1.65 -16.88
N SER A 130 -4.84 0.99 -15.80
CA SER A 130 -5.05 1.46 -14.42
C SER A 130 -4.18 2.67 -14.06
N PHE A 131 -3.05 2.91 -14.74
CA PHE A 131 -2.16 4.04 -14.44
C PHE A 131 -2.81 5.41 -14.71
N ALA A 132 -3.63 5.52 -15.76
CA ALA A 132 -4.43 6.71 -16.02
C ALA A 132 -5.44 6.97 -14.89
N CYS A 133 -5.98 5.91 -14.27
CA CYS A 133 -6.84 6.02 -13.09
C CYS A 133 -6.05 6.53 -11.89
N LEU A 134 -4.87 5.98 -11.59
CA LEU A 134 -4.01 6.46 -10.52
C LEU A 134 -3.72 7.96 -10.65
N LYS A 135 -3.34 8.42 -11.85
CA LYS A 135 -3.10 9.84 -12.11
C LYS A 135 -4.32 10.72 -11.86
N LYS A 136 -5.51 10.28 -12.28
CA LYS A 136 -6.77 10.99 -12.06
C LYS A 136 -7.07 11.18 -10.56
N TYR A 137 -6.69 10.23 -9.72
CA TYR A 137 -6.86 10.29 -8.27
C TYR A 137 -5.71 10.99 -7.54
N GLY A 138 -4.69 11.48 -8.26
CA GLY A 138 -3.64 12.33 -7.71
C GLY A 138 -2.37 11.60 -7.25
N PHE A 139 -2.32 10.28 -7.39
CA PHE A 139 -1.11 9.49 -7.12
C PHE A 139 0.06 9.99 -7.98
N LYS A 140 1.27 9.88 -7.44
CA LYS A 140 2.52 10.31 -8.07
C LYS A 140 3.36 9.14 -8.54
N TYR A 141 3.34 8.06 -7.76
CA TYR A 141 4.10 6.87 -8.06
C TYR A 141 3.29 5.62 -7.77
N SER A 142 3.65 4.54 -8.44
CA SER A 142 3.22 3.20 -8.08
C SER A 142 4.43 2.30 -7.83
N SER A 143 4.24 1.28 -6.99
CA SER A 143 5.24 0.24 -6.74
C SER A 143 4.60 -1.13 -6.88
N SER A 144 4.24 -1.48 -8.11
CA SER A 144 3.37 -2.62 -8.46
C SER A 144 4.00 -3.51 -9.54
N SER A 145 5.32 -3.55 -9.62
CA SER A 145 6.07 -4.38 -10.56
C SER A 145 7.30 -5.00 -9.90
N TYR A 146 7.69 -6.20 -10.35
CA TYR A 146 9.01 -6.75 -10.09
C TYR A 146 9.91 -6.44 -11.29
N SER A 147 11.03 -5.77 -11.04
CA SER A 147 12.07 -5.56 -12.05
C SER A 147 13.42 -5.33 -11.35
N GLY A 148 14.49 -5.21 -12.14
CA GLY A 148 15.82 -4.86 -11.63
C GLY A 148 15.93 -3.40 -11.19
N HIS A 149 16.77 -2.63 -11.87
CA HIS A 149 16.99 -1.21 -11.61
C HIS A 149 16.21 -0.36 -12.62
N GLY A 150 15.56 0.71 -12.13
CA GLY A 150 14.98 1.75 -12.98
C GLY A 150 13.56 2.13 -12.60
N ILE A 151 13.33 3.45 -12.48
CA ILE A 151 12.00 4.03 -12.39
C ILE A 151 11.50 4.27 -13.82
N THR A 152 10.29 3.80 -14.13
CA THR A 152 9.67 4.04 -15.45
C THR A 152 8.48 4.96 -15.31
N ASN A 153 8.33 5.94 -16.21
CA ASN A 153 7.14 6.80 -16.20
C ASN A 153 6.06 6.21 -17.11
N ILE A 154 4.91 5.87 -16.54
CA ILE A 154 3.75 5.31 -17.24
C ILE A 154 2.59 6.29 -17.09
N ASP A 155 2.23 6.94 -18.20
CA ASP A 155 1.16 7.95 -18.26
C ASP A 155 1.27 9.12 -17.26
N GLY A 156 2.48 9.42 -16.77
CA GLY A 156 2.74 10.45 -15.77
C GLY A 156 2.74 9.95 -14.33
N ILE A 157 2.79 8.63 -14.11
CA ILE A 157 3.03 7.98 -12.83
C ILE A 157 4.41 7.33 -12.88
N ASP A 158 5.22 7.55 -11.86
CA ASP A 158 6.50 6.87 -11.72
C ASP A 158 6.29 5.46 -11.15
N GLU A 159 6.57 4.43 -11.94
CA GLU A 159 6.55 3.04 -11.49
C GLU A 159 7.93 2.68 -10.93
N ILE A 160 7.96 2.41 -9.63
CA ILE A 160 9.14 2.08 -8.83
C ILE A 160 9.07 0.60 -8.47
N PRO A 161 9.94 -0.26 -9.03
CA PRO A 161 9.83 -1.69 -8.82
C PRO A 161 10.03 -2.10 -7.36
N VAL A 162 9.27 -3.10 -6.92
CA VAL A 162 9.52 -3.80 -5.65
C VAL A 162 10.82 -4.57 -5.81
N SER A 163 11.82 -4.18 -5.04
CA SER A 163 13.19 -4.67 -5.21
C SER A 163 13.95 -4.66 -3.89
N ALA A 164 14.82 -5.65 -3.71
CA ALA A 164 15.81 -5.70 -2.64
C ALA A 164 17.23 -5.33 -3.15
N PHE A 165 17.35 -4.97 -4.43
CA PHE A 165 18.63 -4.52 -4.97
C PHE A 165 19.02 -3.18 -4.34
N CYS A 166 20.30 -3.04 -3.97
CA CYS A 166 20.82 -1.76 -3.51
C CYS A 166 20.67 -0.69 -4.59
N PHE A 167 20.17 0.48 -4.20
CA PHE A 167 20.29 1.70 -5.00
C PHE A 167 21.76 2.01 -5.20
N LYS A 168 22.16 2.34 -6.44
CA LYS A 168 23.54 2.74 -6.72
C LYS A 168 23.57 4.26 -6.66
N GLU A 169 24.39 4.83 -5.77
CA GLU A 169 24.42 6.28 -5.49
C GLU A 169 24.60 7.19 -6.72
N ASN A 170 25.08 6.65 -7.85
CA ASN A 170 25.37 7.38 -9.08
C ASN A 170 24.36 7.15 -10.21
N ASP A 171 23.25 6.45 -9.99
CA ASP A 171 22.20 6.33 -11.00
C ASP A 171 21.23 7.52 -10.94
N VAL A 172 21.04 8.19 -12.07
CA VAL A 172 20.20 9.40 -12.17
C VAL A 172 18.73 9.08 -11.86
N SER A 173 18.31 7.82 -12.07
CA SER A 173 16.97 7.35 -11.70
C SER A 173 16.73 7.37 -10.19
N ASP A 174 17.77 7.16 -9.37
CA ASP A 174 17.64 6.96 -7.93
C ASP A 174 17.58 8.29 -7.15
N GLN A 175 17.81 9.42 -7.83
CA GLN A 175 17.78 10.76 -7.24
C GLN A 175 16.36 11.30 -7.04
N ASN A 176 15.36 10.73 -7.74
CA ASN A 176 13.96 11.18 -7.72
C ASN A 176 13.04 10.26 -6.89
N LEU A 177 13.59 9.41 -6.03
CA LEU A 177 12.78 8.55 -5.17
C LEU A 177 11.89 9.38 -4.22
N PRO A 178 10.66 8.91 -3.93
CA PRO A 178 9.82 9.47 -2.87
C PRO A 178 10.61 9.61 -1.56
N LYS A 179 10.41 10.73 -0.88
CA LYS A 179 11.08 11.06 0.40
C LYS A 179 10.18 10.75 1.57
#